data_AF-Q388L5-F1
#
_entry.id   AF-Q388L5-F1
#
_cell.length_a   1.000
_cell.length_b   1.000
_cell.length_c   1.000
_cell.angle_alpha   90.00
_cell.angle_beta   90.00
_cell.angle_gamma   90.00
#
_symmetry.space_group_name_H-M   'P 1'
#
loop_
_entity.id
_entity.type
_entity.pdbx_description
1 polymer ?
#
loop_
_entity_poly.entity_id
_entity_poly.type
_entity_poly.pdbx_seq_one_letter_code
_entity_poly.pdbx_strand_id
1 'polypeptide(L)'
;MSLLSNAGNPSGCGKVTDPRGSLQMTNTPRYGEVANSDEVHEQIRDLASRAKNIIQENFQKHATSEKQVLQGIQCFGPSAQSQKMLRLENDAAKKALTTGVYVLWRCEKPKLSGANTDFCARIGGKHRCFCGHTLDEHEEPRQSRGRLVAPKCGSCVCPHYVYMPNEPEEIGEGWLTRRSGWNPSQWSAKCRCGHGHLRHDPQNRRCKDCYCGMFESHFLCVVCDCNGEAHETVFELEGDRIKRGLPVREEFFPLGNVEWSVREMVLSGPTCDRKQGQCTPRIGSSRGAISHNNSPQQGLLPSIRASAPTPVQPLPPHCGSCAAIFRSPQSKFCSNCGKARV
;
A
#
# COMPACT_ATOMS: atom_id res chain seq x y z
N MET A 1 22.77 -34.55 20.11
CA MET A 1 22.09 -35.50 21.00
C MET A 1 20.65 -35.62 20.54
N SER A 2 20.28 -36.84 20.17
CA SER A 2 18.95 -37.45 19.97
C SER A 2 17.89 -36.67 19.15
N LEU A 3 17.56 -37.04 17.89
CA LEU A 3 16.82 -38.25 17.43
C LEU A 3 15.37 -38.25 17.95
N LEU A 4 14.27 -38.52 17.24
CA LEU A 4 13.88 -39.06 15.92
C LEU A 4 12.34 -38.80 15.81
N SER A 5 11.80 -38.46 14.63
CA SER A 5 10.97 -39.32 13.75
C SER A 5 9.77 -40.05 14.38
N ASN A 6 8.55 -39.84 13.86
CA ASN A 6 7.88 -40.82 12.98
C ASN A 6 6.44 -40.44 12.61
N ALA A 7 6.13 -40.64 11.33
CA ALA A 7 4.80 -40.75 10.76
C ALA A 7 4.25 -42.17 10.94
N GLY A 8 2.92 -42.32 10.94
CA GLY A 8 2.26 -43.62 10.88
C GLY A 8 0.76 -43.49 10.64
N ASN A 9 0.32 -43.94 9.46
CA ASN A 9 -1.07 -44.19 9.09
C ASN A 9 -1.23 -45.71 8.95
N PRO A 10 -2.37 -46.31 9.34
CA PRO A 10 -2.91 -47.44 8.56
C PRO A 10 -4.45 -47.37 8.45
N SER A 11 -5.05 -47.57 7.26
CA SER A 11 -5.43 -48.85 6.64
C SER A 11 -6.60 -49.58 7.33
N GLY A 12 -7.71 -49.78 6.61
CA GLY A 12 -8.82 -50.64 7.04
C GLY A 12 -9.90 -50.80 5.96
N CYS A 13 -9.71 -51.80 5.08
CA CYS A 13 -10.60 -52.20 4.00
C CYS A 13 -11.56 -53.30 4.48
N GLY A 14 -12.85 -53.22 4.13
CA GLY A 14 -13.83 -54.29 4.35
C GLY A 14 -14.72 -54.46 3.12
N LYS A 15 -14.52 -55.56 2.39
CA LYS A 15 -15.39 -56.04 1.30
C LYS A 15 -16.47 -56.94 1.88
N VAL A 16 -17.72 -56.78 1.44
CA VAL A 16 -18.76 -57.81 1.48
C VAL A 16 -19.40 -57.89 0.10
N THR A 17 -19.38 -59.07 -0.48
CA THR A 17 -20.00 -59.47 -1.74
C THR A 17 -21.37 -60.07 -1.48
N ASP A 18 -22.38 -59.77 -2.29
CA ASP A 18 -23.45 -60.73 -2.62
C ASP A 18 -23.99 -60.44 -4.04
N PRO A 19 -24.30 -61.47 -4.87
CA PRO A 19 -24.72 -61.33 -6.25
C PRO A 19 -26.25 -61.52 -6.42
N ARG A 20 -26.74 -61.12 -7.60
CA ARG A 20 -28.13 -61.27 -8.13
C ARG A 20 -29.09 -60.16 -7.72
N GLY A 21 -29.60 -59.44 -8.71
CA GLY A 21 -30.84 -58.67 -8.53
C GLY A 21 -31.06 -57.55 -9.53
N SER A 22 -31.60 -57.91 -10.69
CA SER A 22 -32.50 -57.07 -11.50
C SER A 22 -32.00 -55.73 -12.05
N LEU A 23 -31.88 -55.70 -13.38
CA LEU A 23 -31.98 -54.52 -14.22
C LEU A 23 -33.11 -53.59 -13.71
N GLN A 24 -32.76 -52.40 -13.25
CA GLN A 24 -33.72 -51.32 -13.05
C GLN A 24 -33.33 -50.14 -13.92
N MET A 25 -34.35 -49.65 -14.63
CA MET A 25 -34.27 -48.71 -15.71
C MET A 25 -33.61 -47.41 -15.27
N THR A 26 -32.68 -46.95 -16.10
CA THR A 26 -32.04 -45.64 -16.00
C THR A 26 -33.12 -44.56 -16.07
N ASN A 27 -33.45 -43.99 -14.91
CA ASN A 27 -34.34 -42.85 -14.80
C ASN A 27 -33.53 -41.62 -15.21
N THR A 28 -33.49 -41.32 -16.51
CA THR A 28 -32.87 -40.10 -17.02
C THR A 28 -33.63 -38.91 -16.40
N PRO A 29 -32.97 -38.06 -15.59
CA PRO A 29 -33.67 -36.97 -14.92
C PRO A 29 -34.35 -36.09 -15.97
N ARG A 30 -35.63 -35.78 -15.75
CA ARG A 30 -36.37 -34.89 -16.63
C ARG A 30 -35.72 -33.51 -16.57
N TYR A 31 -35.61 -32.85 -17.72
CA TYR A 31 -35.12 -31.48 -17.78
C TYR A 31 -35.88 -30.59 -16.77
N GLY A 32 -35.18 -30.11 -15.75
CA GLY A 32 -35.74 -29.31 -14.65
C GLY A 32 -35.80 -29.98 -13.27
N GLU A 33 -35.55 -31.29 -13.14
CA GLU A 33 -35.38 -31.93 -11.83
C GLU A 33 -33.97 -31.68 -11.27
N VAL A 34 -33.92 -31.09 -10.07
CA VAL A 34 -32.66 -30.91 -9.33
C VAL A 34 -32.26 -32.28 -8.76
N ALA A 35 -31.43 -33.01 -9.49
CA ALA A 35 -30.79 -34.20 -8.95
C ALA A 35 -29.77 -33.78 -7.88
N ASN A 36 -29.97 -34.25 -6.64
CA ASN A 36 -28.95 -34.16 -5.60
C ASN A 36 -27.82 -35.12 -5.96
N SER A 37 -26.89 -34.66 -6.80
CA SER A 37 -25.65 -35.35 -7.11
C SER A 37 -24.50 -34.56 -6.49
N ASP A 38 -23.67 -35.23 -5.69
CA ASP A 38 -22.41 -34.69 -5.18
C ASP A 38 -21.33 -34.61 -6.28
N GLU A 39 -21.64 -35.02 -7.51
CA GLU A 39 -20.73 -34.94 -8.65
C GLU A 39 -20.68 -33.52 -9.23
N VAL A 40 -19.53 -32.86 -9.06
CA VAL A 40 -19.26 -31.58 -9.73
C VAL A 40 -19.20 -31.81 -11.24
N HIS A 41 -20.23 -31.34 -11.95
CA HIS A 41 -20.38 -31.43 -13.41
C HIS A 41 -19.12 -30.90 -14.13
N GLU A 42 -18.68 -31.57 -15.19
CA GLU A 42 -17.44 -31.20 -15.92
C GLU A 42 -17.41 -29.75 -16.37
N GLN A 43 -18.58 -29.19 -16.74
CA GLN A 43 -18.73 -27.78 -17.10
C GLN A 43 -18.34 -26.82 -15.97
N ILE A 44 -18.63 -27.17 -14.71
CA ILE A 44 -18.22 -26.37 -13.54
C ILE A 44 -16.71 -26.48 -13.34
N ARG A 45 -16.12 -27.67 -13.53
CA ARG A 45 -14.66 -27.87 -13.45
C ARG A 45 -13.91 -27.10 -14.53
N ASP A 46 -14.43 -27.11 -15.75
CA ASP A 46 -13.88 -26.34 -16.88
C ASP A 46 -13.99 -24.83 -16.61
N LEU A 47 -15.15 -24.35 -16.15
CA LEU A 47 -15.34 -22.94 -15.79
C LEU A 47 -14.38 -22.51 -14.68
N ALA A 48 -14.24 -23.32 -13.62
CA ALA A 48 -13.31 -23.06 -12.53
C ALA A 48 -11.85 -23.05 -13.01
N SER A 49 -11.48 -23.94 -13.94
CA SER A 49 -10.15 -24.01 -14.53
C SER A 49 -9.85 -22.78 -15.39
N ARG A 50 -10.81 -22.36 -16.24
CA ARG A 50 -10.71 -21.12 -17.01
C ARG A 50 -10.59 -19.89 -16.10
N ALA A 51 -11.40 -19.80 -15.06
CA ALA A 51 -11.32 -18.72 -14.08
C ALA A 51 -9.96 -18.69 -13.36
N LYS A 52 -9.43 -19.86 -12.96
CA LYS A 52 -8.11 -19.98 -12.33
C LYS A 52 -6.99 -19.55 -13.28
N ASN A 53 -7.05 -19.93 -14.55
CA ASN A 53 -6.05 -19.53 -15.55
C ASN A 53 -6.10 -18.02 -15.80
N ILE A 54 -7.29 -17.43 -15.96
CA ILE A 54 -7.46 -15.98 -16.07
C ILE A 54 -6.86 -15.29 -14.84
N ILE A 55 -7.10 -15.82 -13.63
CA ILE A 55 -6.54 -15.27 -12.40
C ILE A 55 -5.02 -15.41 -12.38
N GLN A 56 -4.46 -16.54 -12.79
CA GLN A 56 -3.02 -16.76 -12.75
C GLN A 56 -2.27 -15.93 -13.79
N GLU A 57 -2.85 -15.73 -14.98
CA GLU A 57 -2.26 -14.95 -16.08
C GLU A 57 -2.39 -13.44 -15.85
N ASN A 58 -3.51 -12.99 -15.28
CA ASN A 58 -3.79 -11.55 -15.13
C ASN A 58 -3.55 -11.02 -13.71
N PHE A 59 -3.64 -11.88 -12.70
CA PHE A 59 -3.51 -11.52 -11.28
C PHE A 59 -2.39 -12.32 -10.63
N GLN A 60 -1.15 -12.03 -11.01
CA GLN A 60 -0.02 -12.40 -10.17
C GLN A 60 -0.23 -11.80 -8.78
N LYS A 61 -0.16 -12.63 -7.73
CA LYS A 61 -0.37 -12.21 -6.32
C LYS A 61 0.59 -11.10 -5.88
N HIS A 62 1.65 -10.88 -6.64
CA HIS A 62 2.62 -9.82 -6.46
C HIS A 62 2.73 -9.08 -7.80
N ALA A 63 2.26 -7.83 -7.85
CA ALA A 63 2.55 -6.97 -8.98
C ALA A 63 4.06 -6.71 -8.97
N THR A 64 4.77 -7.16 -10.01
CA THR A 64 6.23 -7.06 -10.13
C THR A 64 6.66 -5.87 -10.99
N SER A 65 5.71 -5.15 -11.57
CA SER A 65 5.95 -3.96 -12.39
C SER A 65 4.97 -2.84 -12.08
N GLU A 66 5.39 -1.60 -12.33
CA GLU A 66 4.55 -0.40 -12.20
C GLU A 66 3.26 -0.52 -13.02
N LYS A 67 3.35 -1.04 -14.25
CA LYS A 67 2.18 -1.25 -15.12
C LYS A 67 1.14 -2.19 -14.48
N GLN A 68 1.57 -3.29 -13.86
CA GLN A 68 0.67 -4.21 -13.15
C GLN A 68 0.06 -3.56 -11.91
N VAL A 69 0.82 -2.75 -11.17
CA VAL A 69 0.31 -2.00 -10.02
C VAL A 69 -0.78 -1.02 -10.47
N LEU A 70 -0.51 -0.23 -11.51
CA LEU A 70 -1.46 0.72 -12.08
C LEU A 70 -2.73 0.04 -12.59
N GLN A 71 -2.59 -1.08 -13.31
CA GLN A 71 -3.74 -1.87 -13.77
C GLN A 71 -4.56 -2.41 -12.60
N GLY A 72 -3.90 -2.92 -11.55
CA GLY A 72 -4.56 -3.40 -10.34
C GLY A 72 -5.36 -2.31 -9.64
N ILE A 73 -4.77 -1.12 -9.50
CA ILE A 73 -5.45 0.06 -8.95
C ILE A 73 -6.66 0.45 -9.82
N GLN A 74 -6.52 0.45 -11.14
CA GLN A 74 -7.62 0.79 -12.05
C GLN A 74 -8.78 -0.22 -11.97
N CYS A 75 -8.48 -1.51 -11.86
CA CYS A 75 -9.50 -2.56 -11.82
C CYS A 75 -10.19 -2.69 -10.45
N PHE A 76 -9.44 -2.53 -9.35
CA PHE A 76 -9.90 -2.87 -8.00
C PHE A 76 -9.89 -1.71 -7.02
N GLY A 77 -9.25 -0.59 -7.35
CA GLY A 77 -8.95 0.48 -6.41
C GLY A 77 -7.75 0.16 -5.51
N PRO A 78 -7.26 1.15 -4.75
CA PRO A 78 -6.21 0.92 -3.75
C PRO A 78 -6.74 0.05 -2.60
N SER A 79 -5.82 -0.61 -1.89
CA SER A 79 -6.17 -1.18 -0.58
C SER A 79 -6.47 -0.06 0.41
N ALA A 80 -7.39 -0.31 1.36
CA ALA A 80 -7.73 0.70 2.37
C ALA A 80 -6.51 1.11 3.22
N GLN A 81 -5.61 0.16 3.50
CA GLN A 81 -4.39 0.40 4.25
C GLN A 81 -3.40 1.28 3.45
N SER A 82 -3.13 0.93 2.19
CA SER A 82 -2.24 1.75 1.33
C SER A 82 -2.80 3.15 1.13
N GLN A 83 -4.11 3.28 0.93
CA GLN A 83 -4.76 4.57 0.83
C GLN A 83 -4.63 5.37 2.14
N LYS A 84 -4.82 4.75 3.30
CA LYS A 84 -4.64 5.40 4.60
C LYS A 84 -3.22 5.95 4.77
N MET A 85 -2.19 5.15 4.48
CA MET A 85 -0.79 5.58 4.55
C MET A 85 -0.51 6.74 3.58
N LEU A 86 -0.92 6.63 2.33
CA LEU A 86 -0.71 7.69 1.33
C LEU A 86 -1.48 8.97 1.64
N ARG A 87 -2.63 8.89 2.34
CA ARG A 87 -3.33 10.06 2.86
C ARG A 87 -2.52 10.79 3.93
N LEU A 88 -1.83 10.06 4.83
CA LEU A 88 -0.94 10.68 5.82
C LEU A 88 0.24 11.39 5.15
N GLU A 89 0.86 10.77 4.14
CA GLU A 89 1.92 11.39 3.35
C GLU A 89 1.42 12.61 2.55
N ASN A 90 0.20 12.53 2.02
CA ASN A 90 -0.42 13.64 1.30
C ASN A 90 -0.75 14.81 2.24
N ASP A 91 -1.21 14.54 3.46
CA ASP A 91 -1.40 15.56 4.50
C ASP A 91 -0.05 16.18 4.92
N ALA A 92 1.03 15.39 5.00
CA ALA A 92 2.38 15.88 5.22
C ALA A 92 2.85 16.83 4.10
N ALA A 93 2.64 16.46 2.84
CA ALA A 93 2.97 17.29 1.68
C ALA A 93 2.16 18.60 1.65
N LYS A 94 0.86 18.57 2.00
CA LYS A 94 0.06 19.79 2.18
C LYS A 94 0.64 20.69 3.26
N LYS A 95 1.04 20.12 4.41
CA LYS A 95 1.65 20.90 5.51
C LYS A 95 2.93 21.57 5.02
N ALA A 96 3.80 20.84 4.32
CA ALA A 96 5.03 21.38 3.73
C ALA A 96 4.75 22.51 2.72
N LEU A 97 3.74 22.35 1.85
CA LEU A 97 3.32 23.40 0.91
C LEU A 97 2.87 24.69 1.63
N THR A 98 2.17 24.55 2.76
CA THR A 98 1.67 25.71 3.52
C THR A 98 2.73 26.39 4.40
N THR A 99 3.66 25.64 4.97
CA THR A 99 4.63 26.16 5.95
C THR A 99 6.02 26.40 5.35
N GLY A 100 6.31 25.83 4.18
CA GLY A 100 7.67 25.76 3.61
C GLY A 100 8.61 24.84 4.38
N VAL A 101 8.10 24.02 5.31
CA VAL A 101 8.89 23.09 6.14
C VAL A 101 8.60 21.65 5.73
N TYR A 102 9.63 20.97 5.23
CA TYR A 102 9.59 19.59 4.78
C TYR A 102 10.13 18.69 5.89
N VAL A 103 9.31 17.76 6.38
CA VAL A 103 9.72 16.79 7.40
C VAL A 103 9.82 15.42 6.78
N LEU A 104 11.00 14.82 6.87
CA LEU A 104 11.38 13.62 6.12
C LEU A 104 11.93 12.57 7.06
N TRP A 105 11.71 11.31 6.73
CA TRP A 105 12.44 10.19 7.31
C TRP A 105 13.34 9.61 6.24
N ARG A 106 14.65 9.83 6.35
CA ARG A 106 15.62 9.51 5.29
C ARG A 106 16.70 8.55 5.78
N CYS A 107 17.25 7.78 4.84
CA CYS A 107 18.40 6.92 5.03
C CYS A 107 19.49 7.33 4.04
N GLU A 108 20.70 7.60 4.51
CA GLU A 108 21.81 8.03 3.64
C GLU A 108 22.28 6.94 2.68
N LYS A 109 22.14 5.67 3.08
CA LYS A 109 22.65 4.51 2.34
C LYS A 109 21.56 3.44 2.21
N PRO A 110 20.57 3.62 1.32
CA PRO A 110 19.59 2.59 1.01
C PRO A 110 20.25 1.28 0.59
N LYS A 111 19.71 0.15 1.05
CA LYS A 111 20.22 -1.19 0.71
C LYS A 111 19.63 -1.71 -0.60
N LEU A 112 18.38 -1.37 -0.90
CA LEU A 112 17.71 -1.77 -2.14
C LEU A 112 18.13 -0.91 -3.34
N SER A 113 18.49 -1.57 -4.43
CA SER A 113 18.69 -0.92 -5.73
C SER A 113 17.38 -0.30 -6.23
N GLY A 114 17.41 0.97 -6.61
CA GLY A 114 16.22 1.72 -7.07
C GLY A 114 15.35 2.29 -5.94
N ALA A 115 15.75 2.14 -4.68
CA ALA A 115 15.11 2.85 -3.58
C ALA A 115 15.23 4.37 -3.75
N ASN A 116 14.27 5.11 -3.20
CA ASN A 116 14.33 6.57 -3.15
C ASN A 116 15.58 7.00 -2.35
N THR A 117 16.41 7.84 -2.97
CA THR A 117 17.67 8.34 -2.41
C THR A 117 17.52 9.66 -1.64
N ASP A 118 16.35 10.29 -1.66
CA ASP A 118 16.04 11.51 -0.90
C ASP A 118 15.48 11.15 0.48
N PHE A 119 14.38 10.37 0.52
CA PHE A 119 13.74 9.94 1.77
C PHE A 119 12.92 8.66 1.60
N CYS A 120 12.65 8.00 2.72
CA CYS A 120 11.78 6.81 2.80
C CYS A 120 10.33 7.16 3.14
N ALA A 121 10.07 8.21 3.93
CA ALA A 121 8.71 8.65 4.23
C ALA A 121 8.59 10.17 4.38
N ARG A 122 7.41 10.70 4.05
CA ARG A 122 7.01 12.09 4.31
C ARG A 122 6.30 12.15 5.65
N ILE A 123 6.77 13.01 6.54
CA ILE A 123 6.28 13.07 7.91
C ILE A 123 5.41 14.31 8.08
N GLY A 124 4.23 14.11 8.67
CA GLY A 124 3.21 15.13 8.90
C GLY A 124 2.69 15.10 10.32
N GLY A 125 1.77 16.02 10.64
CA GLY A 125 1.27 16.25 11.99
C GLY A 125 0.83 15.00 12.77
N LYS A 126 0.17 14.07 12.09
CA LYS A 126 -0.39 12.83 12.68
C LYS A 126 0.64 11.70 12.89
N HIS A 127 1.89 11.86 12.46
CA HIS A 127 2.89 10.82 12.60
C HIS A 127 3.49 10.79 14.00
N ARG A 128 3.65 9.60 14.54
CA ARG A 128 4.10 9.33 15.91
C ARG A 128 5.60 9.59 16.08
N CYS A 129 5.97 10.18 17.20
CA CYS A 129 7.33 10.26 17.71
C CYS A 129 7.63 9.03 18.58
N PHE A 130 8.91 8.73 18.80
CA PHE A 130 9.36 7.75 19.78
C PHE A 130 8.79 7.90 21.19
N CYS A 131 8.41 9.09 21.63
CA CYS A 131 7.77 9.28 22.93
C CYS A 131 6.30 8.84 22.96
N GLY A 132 5.71 8.48 21.81
CA GLY A 132 4.32 8.06 21.66
C GLY A 132 3.38 9.16 21.18
N HIS A 133 3.77 10.44 21.28
CA HIS A 133 3.00 11.60 20.83
C HIS A 133 3.21 11.90 19.35
N THR A 134 2.23 12.49 18.70
CA THR A 134 2.25 12.95 17.31
C THR A 134 3.14 14.18 17.11
N LEU A 135 3.46 14.51 15.86
CA LEU A 135 4.24 15.72 15.54
C LEU A 135 3.49 17.00 15.91
N ASP A 136 2.16 17.02 15.82
CA ASP A 136 1.35 18.18 16.24
C ASP A 136 1.34 18.39 17.76
N GLU A 137 1.74 17.40 18.56
CA GLU A 137 1.94 17.50 20.01
C GLU A 137 3.38 17.91 20.38
N HIS A 138 4.24 18.14 19.39
CA HIS A 138 5.55 18.75 19.58
C HIS A 138 5.47 20.25 19.31
N GLU A 139 6.42 21.02 19.84
CA GLU A 139 6.51 22.44 19.55
C GLU A 139 6.74 22.71 18.05
N GLU A 140 6.59 23.97 17.63
CA GLU A 140 6.98 24.35 16.27
C GLU A 140 8.50 24.22 16.08
N PRO A 141 8.98 23.69 14.93
CA PRO A 141 10.40 23.62 14.63
C PRO A 141 11.04 25.01 14.67
N ARG A 142 12.10 25.16 15.46
CA ARG A 142 12.84 26.42 15.57
C ARG A 142 14.06 26.38 14.67
N GLN A 143 14.41 27.53 14.09
CA GLN A 143 15.67 27.67 13.36
C GLN A 143 16.81 27.97 14.34
N SER A 144 17.90 27.23 14.23
CA SER A 144 19.14 27.44 14.98
C SER A 144 20.33 27.28 14.06
N ARG A 145 21.23 28.28 14.04
CA ARG A 145 22.43 28.31 13.17
C ARG A 145 22.10 27.98 11.70
N GLY A 146 21.02 28.57 11.18
CA GLY A 146 20.57 28.39 9.80
C GLY A 146 19.83 27.08 9.50
N ARG A 147 19.73 26.13 10.44
CA ARG A 147 19.04 24.85 10.25
C ARG A 147 17.81 24.73 11.13
N LEU A 148 16.78 24.02 10.67
CA LEU A 148 15.66 23.65 11.52
C LEU A 148 16.08 22.55 12.48
N VAL A 149 15.73 22.71 13.75
CA VAL A 149 15.96 21.71 14.79
C VAL A 149 14.66 20.96 15.05
N ALA A 150 14.75 19.64 15.20
CA ALA A 150 13.62 18.81 15.56
C ALA A 150 13.02 19.31 16.90
N PRO A 151 11.69 19.58 16.94
CA PRO A 151 11.07 20.21 18.10
C PRO A 151 10.98 19.26 19.29
N LYS A 152 11.02 19.80 20.51
CA LYS A 152 10.75 19.02 21.73
C LYS A 152 9.26 18.71 21.88
N CYS A 153 8.93 17.68 22.64
CA CYS A 153 7.53 17.35 22.92
C CYS A 153 6.92 18.35 23.92
N GLY A 154 5.68 18.78 23.68
CA GLY A 154 4.94 19.62 24.63
C GLY A 154 4.41 18.85 25.84
N SER A 155 4.22 17.53 25.70
CA SER A 155 3.53 16.69 26.68
C SER A 155 4.44 15.82 27.54
N CYS A 156 5.74 15.73 27.23
CA CYS A 156 6.68 14.89 27.99
C CYS A 156 8.14 15.36 27.86
N VAL A 157 9.05 14.69 28.56
CA VAL A 157 10.49 15.00 28.59
C VAL A 157 11.27 14.65 27.31
N CYS A 158 10.57 14.30 26.21
CA CYS A 158 11.20 13.98 24.94
C CYS A 158 11.95 15.20 24.37
N PRO A 159 13.27 15.08 24.12
CA PRO A 159 14.10 16.24 23.82
C PRO A 159 13.92 16.73 22.38
N HIS A 160 13.54 15.86 21.45
CA HIS A 160 13.34 16.18 20.05
C HIS A 160 12.48 15.11 19.37
N TYR A 161 11.71 15.52 18.37
CA TYR A 161 10.88 14.64 17.55
C TYR A 161 11.74 13.61 16.81
N VAL A 162 11.42 12.33 16.94
CA VAL A 162 12.01 11.21 16.21
C VAL A 162 10.88 10.31 15.73
N TYR A 163 10.64 10.28 14.42
CA TYR A 163 9.56 9.50 13.83
C TYR A 163 9.66 8.02 14.22
N MET A 164 8.52 7.44 14.56
CA MET A 164 8.31 6.01 14.69
C MET A 164 7.08 5.61 13.88
N PRO A 165 7.09 4.43 13.22
CA PRO A 165 5.95 3.97 12.44
C PRO A 165 4.66 3.93 13.27
N ASN A 166 3.54 4.38 12.68
CA ASN A 166 2.24 4.43 13.33
C ASN A 166 1.56 3.06 13.39
N GLU A 167 1.82 2.22 12.38
CA GLU A 167 1.21 0.91 12.20
C GLU A 167 2.18 -0.08 11.53
N PRO A 168 1.96 -1.40 11.68
CA PRO A 168 2.84 -2.43 11.10
C PRO A 168 3.00 -2.35 9.59
N GLU A 169 1.95 -1.91 8.87
CA GLU A 169 1.94 -1.78 7.43
C GLU A 169 3.03 -0.82 6.91
N GLU A 170 3.37 0.23 7.69
CA GLU A 170 4.42 1.20 7.33
C GLU A 170 5.83 0.58 7.28
N ILE A 171 6.02 -0.61 7.86
CA ILE A 171 7.31 -1.32 7.96
C ILE A 171 7.26 -2.75 7.41
N GLY A 172 6.28 -3.05 6.55
CA GLY A 172 6.14 -4.38 5.95
C GLY A 172 5.68 -5.49 6.92
N GLU A 173 5.27 -5.13 8.13
CA GLU A 173 4.75 -6.06 9.15
C GLU A 173 3.21 -6.13 9.15
N GLY A 174 2.54 -5.70 8.08
CA GLY A 174 1.06 -5.69 7.96
C GLY A 174 0.39 -7.07 8.13
N TRP A 175 1.15 -8.16 8.12
CA TRP A 175 0.63 -9.49 8.47
C TRP A 175 0.25 -9.60 9.97
N LEU A 176 0.79 -8.75 10.84
CA LEU A 176 0.44 -8.68 12.26
C LEU A 176 -1.04 -8.33 12.46
N THR A 177 -1.62 -7.48 11.60
CA THR A 177 -3.02 -7.04 11.70
C THR A 177 -4.04 -8.15 11.42
N ARG A 178 -3.56 -9.31 10.94
CA ARG A 178 -4.38 -10.50 10.65
C ARG A 178 -4.30 -11.56 11.76
N ARG A 179 -3.47 -11.36 12.79
CA ARG A 179 -3.35 -12.31 13.91
C ARG A 179 -4.62 -12.28 14.77
N SER A 180 -5.01 -13.44 15.28
CA SER A 180 -6.07 -13.53 16.29
C SER A 180 -5.66 -12.72 17.54
N GLY A 181 -6.59 -11.96 18.10
CA GLY A 181 -6.33 -11.08 19.25
C GLY A 181 -5.54 -9.81 18.92
N TRP A 182 -5.35 -9.46 17.64
CA TRP A 182 -4.70 -8.21 17.26
C TRP A 182 -5.42 -7.00 17.85
N ASN A 183 -4.68 -6.20 18.62
CA ASN A 183 -5.16 -4.93 19.15
C ASN A 183 -4.24 -3.78 18.68
N PRO A 184 -4.71 -2.91 17.76
CA PRO A 184 -3.88 -1.83 17.24
C PRO A 184 -3.48 -0.81 18.31
N SER A 185 -4.24 -0.64 19.40
CA SER A 185 -3.91 0.32 20.46
C SER A 185 -2.75 -0.11 21.35
N GLN A 186 -2.40 -1.40 21.35
CA GLN A 186 -1.28 -1.95 22.12
C GLN A 186 -0.01 -2.08 21.28
N TRP A 187 -0.09 -1.88 19.96
CA TRP A 187 1.06 -2.05 19.10
C TRP A 187 2.01 -0.85 19.18
N SER A 188 3.30 -1.16 19.17
CA SER A 188 4.37 -0.20 18.97
C SER A 188 5.55 -0.90 18.29
N ALA A 189 6.29 -0.17 17.46
CA ALA A 189 7.45 -0.71 16.77
C ALA A 189 8.42 -1.39 17.76
N LYS A 190 8.81 -2.63 17.47
CA LYS A 190 9.57 -3.48 18.40
C LYS A 190 11.06 -3.16 18.38
N CYS A 191 11.67 -3.25 19.55
CA CYS A 191 13.11 -3.34 19.71
C CYS A 191 13.58 -4.80 19.61
N ARG A 192 14.86 -5.03 19.28
CA ARG A 192 15.53 -6.34 19.37
C ARG A 192 15.43 -7.00 20.75
N CYS A 193 15.23 -6.24 21.83
CA CYS A 193 14.96 -6.78 23.16
C CYS A 193 13.55 -7.42 23.31
N GLY A 194 12.69 -7.31 22.29
CA GLY A 194 11.32 -7.84 22.29
C GLY A 194 10.26 -6.85 22.76
N HIS A 195 10.65 -5.81 23.50
CA HIS A 195 9.73 -4.75 23.96
C HIS A 195 9.49 -3.69 22.89
N GLY A 196 8.31 -3.08 22.90
CA GLY A 196 7.98 -1.96 22.01
C GLY A 196 8.77 -0.67 22.34
N HIS A 197 8.90 0.25 21.39
CA HIS A 197 9.60 1.52 21.59
C HIS A 197 8.99 2.36 22.73
N LEU A 198 7.69 2.22 23.01
CA LEU A 198 7.02 2.89 24.13
C LEU A 198 7.49 2.38 25.51
N ARG A 199 8.15 1.23 25.57
CA ARG A 199 8.83 0.73 26.78
C ARG A 199 10.26 1.27 26.94
N HIS A 200 10.71 2.12 26.01
CA HIS A 200 12.01 2.76 26.08
C HIS A 200 11.86 4.21 26.53
N ASP A 201 12.86 4.72 27.25
CA ASP A 201 12.90 6.11 27.66
C ASP A 201 13.16 7.03 26.45
N PRO A 202 12.36 8.09 26.22
CA PRO A 202 12.55 8.97 25.06
C PRO A 202 13.86 9.77 25.05
N GLN A 203 14.49 10.00 26.21
CA GLN A 203 15.73 10.76 26.32
C GLN A 203 16.95 9.88 26.09
N ASN A 204 17.06 8.78 26.83
CA ASN A 204 18.25 7.93 26.83
C ASN A 204 18.10 6.62 26.02
N ARG A 205 16.90 6.35 25.49
CA ARG A 205 16.56 5.18 24.66
C ARG A 205 16.73 3.83 25.35
N ARG A 206 16.92 3.76 26.68
CA ARG A 206 17.03 2.50 27.43
C ARG A 206 15.66 1.88 27.63
N CYS A 207 15.61 0.56 27.60
CA CYS A 207 14.39 -0.17 27.94
C CYS A 207 14.13 -0.08 29.44
N LYS A 208 12.87 0.11 29.82
CA LYS A 208 12.42 0.14 31.22
C LYS A 208 12.19 -1.25 31.80
N ASP A 209 11.96 -2.23 30.93
CA ASP A 209 11.54 -3.59 31.30
C ASP A 209 12.70 -4.61 31.25
N CYS A 210 13.88 -4.24 30.73
CA CYS A 210 15.07 -5.12 30.66
C CYS A 210 16.38 -4.33 30.57
N TYR A 211 17.53 -5.02 30.55
CA TYR A 211 18.88 -4.43 30.47
C TYR A 211 19.28 -3.88 29.09
N CYS A 212 18.34 -3.71 28.16
CA CYS A 212 18.61 -3.18 26.84
C CYS A 212 19.02 -1.69 26.93
N GLY A 213 20.28 -1.41 26.57
CA GLY A 213 20.92 -0.11 26.76
C GLY A 213 20.51 0.96 25.73
N MET A 214 19.89 0.57 24.62
CA MET A 214 19.43 1.48 23.58
C MET A 214 18.38 0.81 22.71
N PHE A 215 17.48 1.59 22.12
CA PHE A 215 16.53 1.07 21.14
C PHE A 215 17.25 0.70 19.84
N GLU A 216 17.17 -0.57 19.49
CA GLU A 216 17.56 -1.11 18.19
C GLU A 216 16.34 -1.71 17.52
N SER A 217 16.01 -1.26 16.31
CA SER A 217 14.79 -1.70 15.66
C SER A 217 14.83 -3.20 15.34
N HIS A 218 13.69 -3.88 15.55
CA HIS A 218 13.47 -5.25 15.08
C HIS A 218 12.83 -5.28 13.68
N PHE A 219 12.67 -4.12 13.05
CA PHE A 219 12.02 -3.97 11.75
C PHE A 219 12.98 -3.38 10.72
N LEU A 220 12.68 -3.63 9.45
CA LEU A 220 13.35 -3.01 8.32
C LEU A 220 12.40 -2.01 7.66
N CYS A 221 12.95 -0.94 7.11
CA CYS A 221 12.20 0.00 6.30
C CYS A 221 11.76 -0.68 5.00
N VAL A 222 10.46 -0.64 4.70
CA VAL A 222 9.90 -1.25 3.48
C VAL A 222 10.42 -0.61 2.18
N VAL A 223 10.92 0.63 2.25
CA VAL A 223 11.40 1.38 1.07
C VAL A 223 12.85 1.07 0.75
N CYS A 224 13.71 0.92 1.76
CA CYS A 224 15.15 0.83 1.56
C CYS A 224 15.81 -0.43 2.14
N ASP A 225 15.07 -1.27 2.88
CA ASP A 225 15.53 -2.49 3.57
C ASP A 225 16.63 -2.27 4.63
N CYS A 226 16.81 -1.03 5.10
CA CYS A 226 17.68 -0.70 6.22
C CYS A 226 16.92 -0.75 7.54
N ASN A 227 17.63 -1.00 8.65
CA ASN A 227 17.05 -0.93 9.99
C ASN A 227 16.52 0.49 10.29
N GLY A 228 15.57 0.60 11.21
CA GLY A 228 15.01 1.88 11.65
C GLY A 228 16.06 2.86 12.18
N GLU A 229 17.08 2.40 12.90
CA GLU A 229 18.18 3.25 13.40
C GLU A 229 19.13 3.77 12.31
N ALA A 230 19.07 3.23 11.10
CA ALA A 230 19.81 3.76 9.95
C ALA A 230 19.13 5.00 9.33
N HIS A 231 18.00 5.43 9.89
CA HIS A 231 17.24 6.57 9.41
C HIS A 231 17.24 7.70 10.44
N GLU A 232 17.16 8.92 9.94
CA GLU A 232 16.97 10.12 10.76
C GLU A 232 15.70 10.87 10.33
N THR A 233 15.09 11.56 11.30
CA THR A 233 14.03 12.53 11.01
C THR A 233 14.64 13.90 10.79
N VAL A 234 14.40 14.46 9.61
CA VAL A 234 15.02 15.72 9.18
C VAL A 234 13.96 16.75 8.88
N PHE A 235 14.24 17.99 9.29
CA PHE A 235 13.43 19.17 9.02
C PHE A 235 14.21 20.07 8.05
N GLU A 236 13.66 20.28 6.86
CA GLU A 236 14.30 21.05 5.79
C GLU A 236 13.41 22.24 5.40
N LEU A 237 14.03 23.38 5.09
CA LEU A 237 13.32 24.52 4.49
C LEU A 237 13.21 24.34 2.98
N GLU A 238 12.15 24.89 2.38
CA GLU A 238 11.95 24.90 0.92
C GLU A 238 13.19 25.40 0.18
N GLY A 239 13.78 26.51 0.64
CA GLY A 239 14.97 27.09 0.02
C GLY A 239 16.19 26.17 0.05
N ASP A 240 16.35 25.33 1.07
CA ASP A 240 17.47 24.39 1.17
C ASP A 240 17.28 23.20 0.21
N ARG A 241 16.03 22.76 0.02
CA ARG A 241 15.69 21.73 -0.97
C ARG A 241 15.89 22.23 -2.40
N ILE A 242 15.47 23.46 -2.71
CA ILE A 242 15.70 24.11 -4.01
C ILE A 242 17.21 24.16 -4.32
N LYS A 243 18.03 24.61 -3.37
CA LYS A 243 19.50 24.67 -3.55
C LYS A 243 20.13 23.31 -3.85
N ARG A 244 19.52 22.23 -3.35
CA ARG A 244 19.96 20.84 -3.57
C ARG A 244 19.32 20.17 -4.79
N GLY A 245 18.45 20.87 -5.52
CA GLY A 245 17.70 20.30 -6.65
C GLY A 245 16.74 19.19 -6.23
N LEU A 246 16.21 19.24 -5.01
CA LEU A 246 15.28 18.25 -4.48
C LEU A 246 13.82 18.66 -4.71
N PRO A 247 12.88 17.69 -4.80
CA PRO A 247 11.47 17.98 -5.02
C PRO A 247 10.89 18.91 -3.96
N VAL A 248 10.21 19.96 -4.42
CA VAL A 248 9.48 20.92 -3.59
C VAL A 248 8.05 21.09 -4.09
N ARG A 249 7.19 21.67 -3.26
CA ARG A 249 5.81 22.05 -3.60
C ARG A 249 5.03 20.88 -4.21
N GLU A 250 4.52 21.01 -5.43
CA GLU A 250 3.73 20.00 -6.12
C GLU A 250 4.49 18.68 -6.35
N GLU A 251 5.79 18.76 -6.67
CA GLU A 251 6.66 17.59 -6.89
C GLU A 251 6.91 16.80 -5.61
N PHE A 252 6.80 17.48 -4.46
CA PHE A 252 6.97 16.82 -3.18
C PHE A 252 5.80 15.91 -2.83
N PHE A 253 4.62 16.04 -3.43
CA PHE A 253 3.49 15.20 -3.04
C PHE A 253 3.65 13.71 -3.43
N PRO A 254 3.03 12.78 -2.68
CA PRO A 254 3.04 11.37 -3.06
C PRO A 254 2.42 11.15 -4.44
N LEU A 255 3.04 10.26 -5.23
CA LEU A 255 2.64 9.98 -6.61
C LEU A 255 2.61 11.25 -7.49
N GLY A 256 3.54 12.19 -7.28
CA GLY A 256 3.64 13.40 -8.11
C GLY A 256 3.96 13.15 -9.59
N ASN A 257 4.50 11.98 -9.90
CA ASN A 257 4.93 11.57 -11.24
C ASN A 257 3.92 10.66 -11.98
N VAL A 258 2.78 10.30 -11.36
CA VAL A 258 1.74 9.50 -12.02
C VAL A 258 0.61 10.40 -12.53
N GLU A 259 -0.19 9.88 -13.46
CA GLU A 259 -1.35 10.60 -13.99
C GLU A 259 -2.31 11.01 -12.86
N TRP A 260 -2.83 12.24 -12.93
CA TRP A 260 -3.70 12.80 -11.89
C TRP A 260 -4.91 11.90 -11.58
N SER A 261 -5.53 11.30 -12.60
CA SER A 261 -6.70 10.43 -12.43
C SER A 261 -6.38 9.21 -11.55
N VAL A 262 -5.20 8.62 -11.71
CA VAL A 262 -4.71 7.51 -10.88
C VAL A 262 -4.44 8.01 -9.46
N ARG A 263 -3.76 9.15 -9.33
CA ARG A 263 -3.46 9.72 -8.01
C ARG A 263 -4.74 10.03 -7.22
N GLU A 264 -5.74 10.62 -7.85
CA GLU A 264 -7.05 10.88 -7.25
C GLU A 264 -7.75 9.57 -6.87
N MET A 265 -7.69 8.55 -7.73
CA MET A 265 -8.22 7.22 -7.42
C MET A 265 -7.53 6.60 -6.19
N VAL A 266 -6.21 6.74 -6.06
CA VAL A 266 -5.46 6.20 -4.93
C VAL A 266 -5.77 6.96 -3.63
N LEU A 267 -5.82 8.29 -3.66
CA LEU A 267 -5.98 9.10 -2.46
C LEU A 267 -7.44 9.26 -2.01
N SER A 268 -8.37 9.29 -2.96
CA SER A 268 -9.77 9.67 -2.74
C SER A 268 -10.78 8.68 -3.31
N GLY A 269 -10.35 7.71 -4.12
CA GLY A 269 -11.23 6.69 -4.69
C GLY A 269 -11.73 5.67 -3.66
N PRO A 270 -12.74 4.86 -4.03
CA PRO A 270 -13.22 3.76 -3.20
C PRO A 270 -12.12 2.74 -2.95
N THR A 271 -12.09 2.18 -1.74
CA THR A 271 -11.14 1.14 -1.33
C THR A 271 -11.66 -0.24 -1.69
N CYS A 272 -10.75 -1.18 -1.98
CA CYS A 272 -11.10 -2.59 -2.00
C CYS A 272 -11.10 -3.19 -0.59
N ASP A 273 -12.11 -2.85 0.23
CA ASP A 273 -12.25 -3.49 1.53
C ASP A 273 -12.92 -4.85 1.40
N ARG A 274 -12.18 -5.94 1.68
CA ARG A 274 -12.72 -7.31 1.72
C ARG A 274 -13.95 -7.50 2.62
N LYS A 275 -14.19 -6.58 3.56
CA LYS A 275 -15.33 -6.64 4.51
C LYS A 275 -16.63 -6.07 3.96
N GLN A 276 -16.60 -5.32 2.86
CA GLN A 276 -17.79 -4.86 2.16
C GLN A 276 -17.72 -5.47 0.76
N GLY A 277 -18.58 -6.45 0.45
CA GLY A 277 -18.57 -7.21 -0.80
C GLY A 277 -18.88 -6.41 -2.08
N GLN A 278 -18.44 -5.17 -2.20
CA GLN A 278 -18.61 -4.28 -3.35
C GLN A 278 -17.26 -3.84 -3.90
N CYS A 279 -16.45 -4.80 -4.33
CA CYS A 279 -15.51 -4.55 -5.42
C CYS A 279 -16.20 -5.02 -6.70
N THR A 280 -17.12 -4.22 -7.25
CA THR A 280 -17.56 -4.44 -8.62
C THR A 280 -16.43 -3.91 -9.52
N PRO A 281 -15.69 -4.79 -10.23
CA PRO A 281 -14.70 -4.31 -11.17
C PRO A 281 -15.42 -3.43 -12.19
N ARG A 282 -14.88 -2.22 -12.45
CA ARG A 282 -15.32 -1.41 -13.60
C ARG A 282 -14.79 -2.06 -14.87
N ILE A 283 -15.34 -3.23 -15.22
CA ILE A 283 -15.28 -3.68 -16.61
C ILE A 283 -16.27 -2.78 -17.33
N GLY A 284 -15.73 -1.81 -18.07
CA GLY A 284 -16.53 -0.97 -18.94
C GLY A 284 -17.35 -1.86 -19.87
N SER A 285 -18.66 -1.93 -19.62
CA SER A 285 -19.65 -2.43 -20.57
C SER A 285 -19.75 -1.43 -21.72
N SER A 286 -18.72 -1.38 -22.56
CA SER A 286 -18.92 -0.99 -23.95
C SER A 286 -19.75 -2.09 -24.58
N ARG A 287 -21.08 -1.88 -24.59
CA ARG A 287 -22.03 -2.60 -25.43
C ARG A 287 -21.66 -2.36 -26.90
N GLY A 288 -20.69 -3.12 -27.39
CA GLY A 288 -20.44 -3.35 -28.80
C GLY A 288 -20.87 -4.77 -29.11
N ALA A 289 -21.94 -4.93 -29.88
CA ALA A 289 -22.39 -6.23 -30.34
C ALA A 289 -21.28 -6.90 -31.15
N ILE A 290 -20.66 -7.95 -30.61
CA ILE A 290 -19.73 -8.79 -31.36
C ILE A 290 -20.56 -9.87 -32.05
N SER A 291 -20.80 -9.64 -33.34
CA SER A 291 -21.30 -10.65 -34.27
C SER A 291 -20.23 -11.72 -34.45
N HIS A 292 -20.55 -12.96 -34.09
CA HIS A 292 -19.74 -14.13 -34.38
C HIS A 292 -19.74 -14.39 -35.89
N ASN A 293 -18.58 -14.28 -36.53
CA ASN A 293 -18.24 -15.12 -37.69
C ASN A 293 -16.72 -15.17 -37.93
N ASN A 294 -16.22 -16.40 -37.89
CA ASN A 294 -15.09 -16.99 -38.64
C ASN A 294 -13.61 -16.69 -38.29
N SER A 295 -13.01 -17.78 -37.80
CA SER A 295 -11.74 -18.42 -38.17
C SER A 295 -10.37 -17.77 -37.88
N PRO A 296 -9.43 -18.55 -37.30
CA PRO A 296 -8.09 -18.08 -36.97
C PRO A 296 -7.14 -18.21 -38.17
N GLN A 297 -6.46 -17.13 -38.53
CA GLN A 297 -5.22 -17.20 -39.29
C GLN A 297 -4.10 -16.49 -38.55
N GLN A 298 -2.99 -17.22 -38.46
CA GLN A 298 -1.72 -16.87 -37.84
C GLN A 298 -1.13 -15.62 -38.50
N GLY A 299 -0.62 -14.68 -37.70
CA GLY A 299 0.04 -13.47 -38.17
C GLY A 299 1.08 -12.97 -37.18
N LEU A 300 2.31 -12.86 -37.65
CA LEU A 300 3.55 -12.57 -36.92
C LEU A 300 3.56 -11.21 -36.21
N LEU A 301 4.30 -11.13 -35.10
CA LEU A 301 4.59 -9.92 -34.32
C LEU A 301 5.38 -8.89 -35.14
N PRO A 302 4.99 -7.61 -35.19
CA PRO A 302 5.84 -6.55 -35.70
C PRO A 302 6.78 -6.00 -34.62
N SER A 303 8.05 -5.84 -35.01
CA SER A 303 9.15 -5.24 -34.25
C SER A 303 8.87 -3.76 -33.94
N ILE A 304 8.81 -3.38 -32.66
CA ILE A 304 8.67 -1.99 -32.22
C ILE A 304 10.03 -1.29 -32.31
N ARG A 305 10.20 -0.40 -33.28
CA ARG A 305 11.26 0.62 -33.31
C ARG A 305 10.86 1.78 -32.38
N ALA A 306 11.85 2.33 -31.68
CA ALA A 306 11.69 3.47 -30.78
C ALA A 306 11.20 4.73 -31.52
N SER A 307 10.09 5.29 -31.06
CA SER A 307 9.56 6.57 -31.50
C SER A 307 10.14 7.72 -30.66
N ALA A 308 10.46 8.83 -31.32
CA ALA A 308 10.96 10.08 -30.73
C ALA A 308 9.96 10.71 -29.72
N PRO A 309 10.44 11.54 -28.76
CA PRO A 309 9.59 12.13 -27.71
C PRO A 309 8.56 13.12 -28.28
N THR A 310 7.31 12.95 -27.87
CA THR A 310 6.17 13.81 -28.19
C THR A 310 6.31 15.18 -27.49
N PRO A 311 5.88 16.31 -28.11
CA PRO A 311 5.89 17.63 -27.47
C PRO A 311 5.01 17.65 -26.20
N VAL A 312 5.53 18.26 -25.13
CA VAL A 312 4.86 18.41 -23.83
C VAL A 312 3.56 19.23 -24.01
N GLN A 313 2.40 18.62 -23.76
CA GLN A 313 1.11 19.30 -23.73
C GLN A 313 1.06 20.27 -22.52
N PRO A 314 0.48 21.49 -22.65
CA PRO A 314 0.31 22.40 -21.53
C PRO A 314 -0.52 21.76 -20.41
N LEU A 315 -0.03 21.82 -19.17
CA LEU A 315 -0.74 21.29 -18.01
C LEU A 315 -2.10 22.01 -17.83
N PRO A 316 -3.18 21.28 -17.53
CA PRO A 316 -4.48 21.89 -17.26
C PRO A 316 -4.43 22.77 -16.01
N PRO A 317 -5.19 23.87 -15.97
CA PRO A 317 -5.19 24.80 -14.84
C PRO A 317 -5.72 24.13 -13.57
N HIS A 318 -5.03 24.34 -12.45
CA HIS A 318 -5.30 23.71 -11.15
C HIS A 318 -5.39 24.73 -10.01
N CYS A 319 -6.01 24.33 -8.90
CA CYS A 319 -6.16 25.18 -7.72
C CYS A 319 -4.84 25.30 -6.96
N GLY A 320 -4.32 26.52 -6.82
CA GLY A 320 -3.06 26.79 -6.10
C GLY A 320 -3.05 26.47 -4.60
N SER A 321 -4.16 26.01 -4.01
CA SER A 321 -4.22 25.63 -2.59
C SER A 321 -4.33 24.14 -2.34
N CYS A 322 -4.94 23.36 -3.23
CA CYS A 322 -5.12 21.92 -3.04
C CYS A 322 -4.71 21.09 -4.26
N ALA A 323 -4.14 21.74 -5.28
CA ALA A 323 -3.69 21.18 -6.55
C ALA A 323 -4.76 20.46 -7.40
N ALA A 324 -6.05 20.53 -7.04
CA ALA A 324 -7.11 19.94 -7.85
C ALA A 324 -7.31 20.70 -9.17
N ILE A 325 -7.37 19.98 -10.30
CA ILE A 325 -7.66 20.55 -11.63
C ILE A 325 -9.08 21.16 -11.61
N PHE A 326 -9.23 22.34 -12.20
CA PHE A 326 -10.55 22.94 -12.35
C PHE A 326 -11.40 22.10 -13.30
N ARG A 327 -12.62 21.74 -12.88
CA ARG A 327 -13.56 20.92 -13.69
C ARG A 327 -13.85 21.52 -15.07
N SER A 328 -13.72 22.83 -15.20
CA SER A 328 -13.78 23.53 -16.48
C SER A 328 -12.80 24.70 -16.52
N PRO A 329 -12.35 25.13 -17.72
CA PRO A 329 -11.56 26.35 -17.89
C PRO A 329 -12.24 27.61 -17.34
N GLN A 330 -13.57 27.61 -17.14
CA GLN A 330 -14.36 28.75 -16.66
C GLN A 330 -14.70 28.68 -15.16
N SER A 331 -14.27 27.63 -14.45
CA SER A 331 -14.58 27.46 -13.02
C SER A 331 -13.91 28.56 -12.18
N LYS A 332 -14.73 29.40 -11.52
CA LYS A 332 -14.26 30.47 -10.62
C LYS A 332 -13.76 29.95 -9.27
N PHE A 333 -14.16 28.75 -8.88
CA PHE A 333 -13.84 28.14 -7.58
C PHE A 333 -13.38 26.70 -7.76
N CYS A 334 -12.49 26.24 -6.88
CA CYS A 334 -12.06 24.87 -6.83
C CYS A 334 -13.20 23.98 -6.29
N SER A 335 -13.61 22.95 -7.04
CA SER A 335 -14.65 22.03 -6.58
C SER A 335 -14.23 21.18 -5.38
N ASN A 336 -12.94 21.12 -5.06
CA ASN A 336 -12.42 20.31 -3.96
C ASN A 336 -12.25 21.12 -2.65
N CYS A 337 -11.76 22.37 -2.72
CA CYS A 337 -11.51 23.19 -1.52
C CYS A 337 -12.30 24.51 -1.45
N GLY A 338 -13.10 24.84 -2.46
CA GLY A 338 -13.92 26.06 -2.50
C GLY A 338 -13.16 27.37 -2.76
N LYS A 339 -11.83 27.39 -2.75
CA LYS A 339 -11.06 28.62 -3.00
C LYS A 339 -11.23 29.14 -4.42
N ALA A 340 -11.24 30.47 -4.55
CA ALA A 340 -11.30 31.16 -5.83
C ALA A 340 -10.06 30.82 -6.68
N ARG A 341 -10.25 30.77 -8.01
CA ARG A 341 -9.16 30.72 -8.97
C ARG A 341 -8.45 32.08 -8.94
N VAL A 342 -7.16 32.06 -8.61
CA VAL A 342 -6.27 33.23 -8.67
C VAL A 342 -5.86 33.48 -10.10
#